data_AF-S9XM73-F1
#
_entry.id   AF-S9XM73-F1
#
_cell.length_a   1.000
_cell.length_b   1.000
_cell.length_c   1.000
_cell.angle_alpha   90.00
_cell.angle_beta   90.00
_cell.angle_gamma   90.00
#
_symmetry.space_group_name_H-M   'P 1'
#
loop_
_entity.id
_entity.type
_entity.pdbx_description
1 polymer ?
#
loop_
_entity_poly.entity_id
_entity_poly.type
_entity_poly.pdbx_seq_one_letter_code
_entity_poly.pdbx_strand_id
1 'polypeptide(L)'
;MTTGSWDPRLLVLGLLLWALGPATSQGGKLLVVPVDGSHWLSLVRVVQELQQRGHDIVVIAPDASTHIKEGASYTLRKYPVPFQREELEKTFITLGRNVFENDPFLQRVIKMYQKVKEDSALLLSACSHLLHNKELMASLAASSFDVVLTDPFLPCGPIVAQYLALPTVFFLNGLPCSLDSLGTQCPNPPSYVPRPLSSNPDHMTFLQRVKNMLVALSENLLCSVVYSPYASLASEVLQKDVTVQDLLKSGSIWLLRKDFVIDFPRPIMPNIVFIGGINCASKTPLSQDFETYINASGEHGIVVFSLGSMVSEIPEYKAMEIADALGKIPQTVLWRYTGTPPPNLAKNTKLVKWLPQNDLLGHPKTRAFITHSGSHGVYEGICNGVPMVMLPLFGDQMDNAKRMETRGAGVTLNVLEMTSEDLEKALKTVINDKSYKENIMRLSSLHKDRPVEPLDLAVFWVEFVMRHKGAPHLRPAAHDLTWYQYHSLDVIGFLLAVVLTVVFIAFKSCVFAYRKCFGKKGRAKKAHKSKAH
;
A
#
# COMPACT_ATOMS: atom_id res chain seq x y z
N MET A 1 12.13 -13.65 -75.32
CA MET A 1 12.48 -13.98 -73.92
C MET A 1 13.42 -12.90 -73.41
N THR A 2 12.87 -11.87 -72.76
CA THR A 2 13.65 -10.81 -72.11
C THR A 2 13.58 -11.07 -70.61
N THR A 3 14.62 -11.70 -70.08
CA THR A 3 14.82 -11.91 -68.65
C THR A 3 15.11 -10.56 -67.99
N GLY A 4 14.14 -10.02 -67.25
CA GLY A 4 14.33 -8.81 -66.47
C GLY A 4 15.35 -9.06 -65.36
N SER A 5 16.48 -8.35 -65.42
CA SER A 5 17.48 -8.34 -64.35
C SER A 5 16.91 -7.58 -63.15
N TRP A 6 16.77 -8.26 -62.02
CA TRP A 6 16.41 -7.62 -60.75
C TRP A 6 17.61 -6.81 -60.26
N ASP A 7 17.43 -5.50 -60.05
CA ASP A 7 18.49 -4.62 -59.52
C ASP A 7 18.86 -5.07 -58.09
N PRO A 8 20.10 -5.55 -57.87
CA PRO A 8 20.55 -5.98 -56.54
C PRO A 8 20.40 -4.90 -55.47
N ARG A 9 20.41 -3.62 -55.86
CA ARG A 9 20.27 -2.49 -54.94
C ARG A 9 18.87 -2.40 -54.33
N LEU A 10 17.83 -2.74 -55.09
CA LEU A 10 16.45 -2.77 -54.59
C LEU A 10 16.22 -3.95 -53.63
N LEU A 11 16.87 -5.08 -53.89
CA LEU A 11 16.88 -6.25 -53.00
C LEU A 11 17.61 -5.97 -51.69
N VAL A 12 18.76 -5.29 -51.76
CA VAL A 12 19.53 -4.86 -50.57
C VAL A 12 18.79 -3.77 -49.79
N LEU A 13 18.12 -2.81 -50.45
CA LEU A 13 17.28 -1.82 -49.77
C LEU A 13 16.06 -2.47 -49.10
N GLY A 14 15.42 -3.45 -49.75
CA GLY A 14 14.33 -4.21 -49.17
C GLY A 14 14.76 -5.02 -47.94
N LEU A 15 15.93 -5.67 -48.01
CA LEU A 15 16.51 -6.40 -46.87
C LEU A 15 16.96 -5.47 -45.74
N LEU A 16 17.50 -4.28 -46.05
CA LEU A 16 17.83 -3.25 -45.06
C LEU A 16 16.57 -2.66 -44.43
N LEU A 17 15.48 -2.43 -45.17
CA LEU A 17 14.19 -1.99 -44.62
C LEU A 17 13.47 -3.08 -43.82
N TRP A 18 13.80 -4.35 -44.03
CA TRP A 18 13.32 -5.48 -43.22
C TRP A 18 14.17 -5.68 -41.96
N ALA A 19 15.48 -5.46 -42.04
CA ALA A 19 16.41 -5.54 -40.92
C ALA A 19 16.43 -4.25 -40.06
N LEU A 20 16.08 -3.10 -40.64
CA LEU A 20 15.94 -1.77 -40.02
C LEU A 20 14.49 -1.29 -40.03
N GLY A 21 13.54 -2.16 -40.35
CA GLY A 21 12.13 -1.87 -40.13
C GLY A 21 12.00 -1.41 -38.68
N PRO A 22 11.20 -0.35 -38.39
CA PRO A 22 11.07 0.13 -37.02
C PRO A 22 10.80 -1.10 -36.18
N ALA A 23 11.62 -1.35 -35.14
CA ALA A 23 11.31 -2.37 -34.17
C ALA A 23 9.83 -2.15 -33.89
N THR A 24 8.97 -3.07 -34.29
CA THR A 24 7.54 -2.91 -34.10
C THR A 24 7.41 -2.90 -32.59
N SER A 25 7.38 -1.70 -31.99
CA SER A 25 7.05 -1.56 -30.60
C SER A 25 5.66 -2.13 -30.55
N GLN A 26 5.52 -3.36 -30.05
CA GLN A 26 4.23 -3.93 -29.73
C GLN A 26 3.72 -3.15 -28.52
N GLY A 27 3.35 -1.89 -28.77
CA GLY A 27 2.73 -1.02 -27.81
C GLY A 27 1.36 -1.60 -27.53
N GLY A 28 1.25 -2.36 -26.44
CA GLY A 28 -0.05 -2.84 -26.01
C GLY A 28 -0.89 -1.71 -25.43
N LYS A 29 -2.18 -1.97 -25.33
CA LYS A 29 -3.19 -0.99 -24.93
C LYS A 29 -3.57 -1.18 -23.47
N LEU A 30 -3.31 -0.16 -22.67
CA LEU A 30 -3.48 -0.18 -21.22
C LEU A 30 -4.72 0.61 -20.79
N LEU A 31 -5.56 -0.01 -19.97
CA LEU A 31 -6.63 0.68 -19.24
C LEU A 31 -6.15 0.97 -17.81
N VAL A 32 -6.20 2.23 -17.40
CA VAL A 32 -5.87 2.65 -16.04
C VAL A 32 -7.13 3.09 -15.32
N VAL A 33 -7.44 2.42 -14.21
CA VAL A 33 -8.53 2.81 -13.29
C VAL A 33 -7.89 3.22 -11.96
N PRO A 34 -7.49 4.49 -11.80
CA PRO A 34 -6.75 4.96 -10.65
C PRO A 34 -7.67 5.27 -9.46
N VAL A 35 -7.04 5.46 -8.30
CA VAL A 35 -7.63 6.20 -7.18
C VAL A 35 -7.00 7.60 -7.16
N ASP A 36 -7.84 8.63 -7.04
CA ASP A 36 -7.40 10.03 -6.99
C ASP A 36 -6.59 10.34 -5.71
N GLY A 37 -6.09 11.56 -5.56
CA GLY A 37 -5.29 11.95 -4.39
C GLY A 37 -3.85 11.47 -4.49
N SER A 38 -3.26 11.12 -3.35
CA SER A 38 -1.86 10.69 -3.26
C SER A 38 -1.56 9.37 -3.99
N HIS A 39 -2.58 8.53 -4.22
CA HIS A 39 -2.45 7.26 -4.93
C HIS A 39 -2.08 7.50 -6.41
N TRP A 40 -2.74 8.45 -7.06
CA TRP A 40 -2.46 8.87 -8.43
C TRP A 40 -1.05 9.41 -8.62
N LEU A 41 -0.52 10.18 -7.66
CA LEU A 41 0.78 10.86 -7.79
C LEU A 41 1.98 9.93 -8.04
N SER A 42 1.92 8.67 -7.57
CA SER A 42 2.94 7.66 -7.88
C SER A 42 2.59 6.81 -9.09
N LEU A 43 1.30 6.52 -9.30
CA LEU A 43 0.85 5.73 -10.44
C LEU A 43 1.11 6.45 -11.77
N VAL A 44 0.94 7.77 -11.80
CA VAL A 44 1.18 8.58 -13.01
C VAL A 44 2.61 8.47 -13.53
N ARG A 45 3.60 8.21 -12.67
CA ARG A 45 4.99 7.99 -13.10
C ARG A 45 5.14 6.69 -13.89
N VAL A 46 4.48 5.62 -13.45
CA VAL A 46 4.43 4.35 -14.19
C VAL A 46 3.73 4.54 -15.53
N VAL A 47 2.62 5.30 -15.55
CA VAL A 47 1.90 5.64 -16.79
C VAL A 47 2.78 6.44 -17.76
N GLN A 48 3.52 7.44 -17.27
CA GLN A 48 4.44 8.24 -18.08
C GLN A 48 5.53 7.38 -18.71
N GLU A 49 6.16 6.49 -17.93
CA GLU A 49 7.21 5.59 -18.43
C GLU A 49 6.66 4.58 -19.45
N LEU A 50 5.49 4.00 -19.20
CA LEU A 50 4.83 3.10 -20.17
C LEU A 50 4.50 3.83 -21.48
N GLN A 51 4.04 5.09 -21.42
CA GLN A 51 3.78 5.87 -22.63
C GLN A 51 5.06 6.19 -23.41
N GLN A 52 6.17 6.50 -22.72
CA GLN A 52 7.47 6.70 -23.35
C GLN A 52 7.97 5.44 -24.08
N ARG A 53 7.56 4.25 -23.61
CA ARG A 53 7.83 2.96 -24.25
C ARG A 53 6.85 2.60 -25.38
N GLY A 54 5.95 3.51 -25.73
CA GLY A 54 5.06 3.39 -26.90
C GLY A 54 3.71 2.71 -26.63
N HIS A 55 3.31 2.55 -25.36
CA HIS A 55 1.99 2.01 -25.02
C HIS A 55 0.87 3.03 -25.25
N ASP A 56 -0.28 2.58 -25.76
CA ASP A 56 -1.51 3.37 -25.81
C ASP A 56 -2.22 3.26 -24.46
N ILE A 57 -2.43 4.39 -23.79
CA ILE A 57 -2.92 4.41 -22.41
C ILE A 57 -4.19 5.25 -22.32
N VAL A 58 -5.24 4.64 -21.77
CA VAL A 58 -6.49 5.32 -21.42
C VAL A 58 -6.65 5.34 -19.91
N VAL A 59 -6.79 6.53 -19.33
CA VAL A 59 -7.07 6.75 -17.91
C VAL A 59 -8.54 7.09 -17.75
N ILE A 60 -9.23 6.43 -16.82
CA ILE A 60 -10.63 6.72 -16.47
C ILE A 60 -10.68 7.52 -15.17
N ALA A 61 -11.45 8.60 -15.14
CA ALA A 61 -11.62 9.40 -13.92
C ALA A 61 -13.00 10.05 -13.84
N PRO A 62 -13.58 10.27 -12.66
CA PRO A 62 -14.78 11.08 -12.53
C PRO A 62 -14.49 12.55 -12.91
N ASP A 63 -15.50 13.28 -13.40
CA ASP A 63 -15.37 14.71 -13.73
C ASP A 63 -14.97 15.58 -12.53
N ALA A 64 -15.34 15.13 -11.32
CA ALA A 64 -14.99 15.76 -10.04
C ALA A 64 -13.55 15.48 -9.57
N SER A 65 -12.71 14.81 -10.37
CA SER A 65 -11.33 14.51 -9.99
C SER A 65 -10.48 15.75 -9.72
N THR A 66 -9.59 15.63 -8.72
CA THR A 66 -8.78 16.72 -8.16
C THR A 66 -7.35 16.72 -8.71
N HIS A 67 -6.69 15.56 -8.66
CA HIS A 67 -5.30 15.41 -9.10
C HIS A 67 -5.17 14.77 -10.50
N ILE A 68 -6.18 14.02 -10.95
CA ILE A 68 -6.19 13.43 -12.29
C ILE A 68 -6.67 14.50 -13.29
N LYS A 69 -5.77 14.93 -14.18
CA LYS A 69 -5.99 16.02 -15.14
C LYS A 69 -5.60 15.58 -16.54
N GLU A 70 -5.92 16.40 -17.54
CA GLU A 70 -5.40 16.20 -18.90
C GLU A 70 -3.86 16.21 -18.89
N GLY A 71 -3.25 15.36 -19.70
CA GLY A 71 -1.80 15.22 -19.80
C GLY A 71 -1.39 14.63 -21.13
N ALA A 72 -0.14 14.88 -21.54
CA ALA A 72 0.38 14.40 -22.83
C ALA A 72 0.68 12.88 -22.85
N SER A 73 0.76 12.24 -21.68
CA SER A 73 1.20 10.84 -21.53
C SER A 73 0.06 9.81 -21.54
N TYR A 74 -1.20 10.22 -21.71
CA TYR A 74 -2.34 9.31 -21.78
C TYR A 74 -3.57 10.04 -22.33
N THR A 75 -4.55 9.27 -22.81
CA THR A 75 -5.88 9.78 -23.11
C THR A 75 -6.74 9.73 -21.84
N LEU A 76 -7.23 10.87 -21.38
CA LEU A 76 -8.16 10.92 -20.26
C LEU A 76 -9.60 10.76 -20.77
N ARG A 77 -10.35 9.82 -20.18
CA ARG A 77 -11.80 9.73 -20.37
C ARG A 77 -12.50 9.98 -19.05
N LYS A 78 -13.29 11.04 -19.03
CA LYS A 78 -14.06 11.41 -17.85
C LYS A 78 -15.49 10.93 -17.91
N TYR A 79 -16.11 10.78 -16.75
CA TYR A 79 -17.52 10.43 -16.62
C TYR A 79 -18.21 11.25 -15.52
N PRO A 80 -19.51 11.55 -15.70
CA PRO A 80 -20.24 12.41 -14.78
C PRO A 80 -20.50 11.70 -13.44
N VAL A 81 -20.47 12.47 -12.36
CA VAL A 81 -20.78 12.04 -11.00
C VAL A 81 -21.71 13.04 -10.31
N PRO A 82 -22.48 12.65 -9.28
CA PRO A 82 -23.54 13.49 -8.72
C PRO A 82 -23.03 14.51 -7.68
N PHE A 83 -21.73 14.79 -7.66
CA PHE A 83 -21.08 15.68 -6.71
C PHE A 83 -20.01 16.52 -7.41
N GLN A 84 -19.72 17.69 -6.85
CA GLN A 84 -18.72 18.61 -7.39
C GLN A 84 -17.31 18.28 -6.88
N ARG A 85 -16.30 18.80 -7.58
CA ARG A 85 -14.89 18.62 -7.21
C ARG A 85 -14.61 19.17 -5.80
N GLU A 86 -15.22 20.30 -5.45
CA GLU A 86 -15.05 20.97 -4.16
C GLU A 86 -15.53 20.09 -2.99
N GLU A 87 -16.53 19.25 -3.21
CA GLU A 87 -17.02 18.30 -2.20
C GLU A 87 -15.97 17.21 -1.92
N LEU A 88 -15.31 16.71 -2.95
CA LEU A 88 -14.21 15.76 -2.82
C LEU A 88 -12.98 16.39 -2.13
N GLU A 89 -12.62 17.63 -2.51
CA GLU A 89 -11.54 18.38 -1.86
C GLU A 89 -11.83 18.62 -0.37
N LYS A 90 -13.07 19.01 -0.03
CA LYS A 90 -13.51 19.22 1.35
C LYS A 90 -13.38 17.95 2.18
N THR A 91 -13.63 16.78 1.59
CA THR A 91 -13.42 15.49 2.27
C THR A 91 -11.97 15.29 2.68
N PHE A 92 -11.01 15.57 1.80
CA PHE A 92 -9.58 15.47 2.11
C PHE A 92 -9.14 16.47 3.18
N ILE A 93 -9.60 17.72 3.09
CA ILE A 93 -9.26 18.78 4.06
C ILE A 93 -9.83 18.44 5.45
N THR A 94 -11.09 18.00 5.52
CA THR A 94 -11.76 17.67 6.77
C THR A 94 -11.08 16.50 7.49
N LEU A 95 -10.61 15.50 6.73
CA LEU A 95 -9.86 14.38 7.30
C LEU A 95 -8.59 14.86 8.03
N GLY A 96 -7.84 15.79 7.44
CA GLY A 96 -6.67 16.40 8.07
C GLY A 96 -7.01 17.23 9.30
N ARG A 97 -8.07 18.06 9.23
CA ARG A 97 -8.49 18.95 10.34
C ARG A 97 -8.96 18.16 11.56
N ASN A 98 -9.70 17.07 11.35
CA ASN A 98 -10.26 16.25 12.44
C ASN A 98 -9.18 15.65 13.36
N VAL A 99 -7.94 15.49 12.88
CA VAL A 99 -6.82 15.02 13.72
C VAL A 99 -6.53 15.98 14.87
N PHE A 100 -6.71 17.29 14.64
CA PHE A 100 -6.40 18.32 15.61
C PHE A 100 -7.55 18.65 16.57
N GLU A 101 -8.66 17.91 16.50
CA GLU A 101 -9.77 18.04 17.44
C GLU A 101 -9.46 17.29 18.75
N ASN A 102 -9.60 17.97 19.89
CA ASN A 102 -9.33 17.39 21.21
C ASN A 102 -10.53 16.61 21.75
N ASP A 103 -11.02 15.65 20.97
CA ASP A 103 -12.15 14.81 21.37
C ASP A 103 -11.71 13.66 22.28
N PRO A 104 -12.54 13.28 23.27
CA PRO A 104 -12.42 12.01 23.98
C PRO A 104 -12.32 10.82 23.02
N PHE A 105 -11.56 9.79 23.41
CA PHE A 105 -11.26 8.63 22.55
C PHE A 105 -12.51 8.03 21.89
N LEU A 106 -13.59 7.77 22.66
CA LEU A 106 -14.80 7.15 22.13
C LEU A 106 -15.50 8.03 21.08
N GLN A 107 -15.56 9.34 21.31
CA GLN A 107 -16.12 10.28 20.34
C GLN A 107 -15.27 10.35 19.07
N ARG A 108 -13.94 10.32 19.20
CA ARG A 108 -13.01 10.26 18.07
C ARG A 108 -13.22 9.00 17.22
N VAL A 109 -13.40 7.84 17.86
CA VAL A 109 -13.70 6.57 17.18
C VAL A 109 -15.03 6.66 16.43
N ILE A 110 -16.08 7.22 17.05
CA ILE A 110 -17.40 7.38 16.41
C ILE A 110 -17.32 8.34 15.21
N LYS A 111 -16.69 9.51 15.39
CA LYS A 111 -16.49 10.49 14.31
C LYS A 111 -15.70 9.90 13.15
N MET A 112 -14.62 9.17 13.44
CA MET A 112 -13.82 8.48 12.42
C MET A 112 -14.65 7.46 11.66
N TYR A 113 -15.45 6.65 12.36
CA TYR A 113 -16.33 5.67 11.72
C TYR A 113 -17.38 6.33 10.81
N GLN A 114 -18.04 7.39 11.28
CA GLN A 114 -19.01 8.14 10.48
C GLN A 114 -18.34 8.74 9.24
N LYS A 115 -17.16 9.34 9.40
CA LYS A 115 -16.42 9.95 8.31
C LYS A 115 -15.98 8.92 7.26
N VAL A 116 -15.42 7.79 7.70
CA VAL A 116 -15.06 6.67 6.80
C VAL A 116 -16.28 6.18 6.03
N LYS A 117 -17.44 6.06 6.68
CA LYS A 117 -18.69 5.65 6.03
C LYS A 117 -19.13 6.65 4.96
N GLU A 118 -19.15 7.95 5.27
CA GLU A 118 -19.52 9.02 4.35
C GLU A 118 -18.58 9.09 3.14
N ASP A 119 -17.26 9.10 3.39
CA ASP A 119 -16.24 9.18 2.36
C ASP A 119 -16.28 7.95 1.45
N SER A 120 -16.46 6.76 2.03
CA SER A 120 -16.58 5.52 1.27
C SER A 120 -17.85 5.50 0.41
N ALA A 121 -18.97 6.07 0.89
CA ALA A 121 -20.21 6.16 0.14
C ALA A 121 -20.07 7.12 -1.07
N LEU A 122 -19.38 8.25 -0.89
CA LEU A 122 -19.07 9.19 -1.98
C LEU A 122 -18.24 8.50 -3.08
N LEU A 123 -17.18 7.79 -2.68
CA LEU A 123 -16.28 7.08 -3.58
C LEU A 123 -16.97 5.88 -4.26
N LEU A 124 -17.83 5.15 -3.53
CA LEU A 124 -18.67 4.10 -4.10
C LEU A 124 -19.64 4.67 -5.13
N SER A 125 -20.24 5.83 -4.87
CA SER A 125 -21.14 6.51 -5.83
C SER A 125 -20.42 6.79 -7.14
N ALA A 126 -19.17 7.27 -7.10
CA ALA A 126 -18.36 7.46 -8.29
C ALA A 126 -18.14 6.15 -9.06
N CYS A 127 -17.87 5.03 -8.36
CA CYS A 127 -17.72 3.74 -9.02
C CYS A 127 -19.03 3.24 -9.64
N SER A 128 -20.15 3.40 -8.94
CA SER A 128 -21.47 3.04 -9.45
C SER A 128 -21.82 3.81 -10.72
N HIS A 129 -21.53 5.11 -10.78
CA HIS A 129 -21.78 5.92 -11.98
C HIS A 129 -20.91 5.49 -13.17
N LEU A 130 -19.66 5.07 -12.94
CA LEU A 130 -18.83 4.49 -14.00
C LEU A 130 -19.44 3.19 -14.53
N LEU A 131 -19.75 2.24 -13.64
CA LEU A 131 -20.22 0.91 -14.03
C LEU A 131 -21.62 0.94 -14.66
N HIS A 132 -22.46 1.90 -14.28
CA HIS A 132 -23.79 2.09 -14.88
C HIS A 132 -23.78 2.99 -16.14
N ASN A 133 -22.65 3.61 -16.49
CA ASN A 133 -22.51 4.33 -17.74
C ASN A 133 -22.36 3.33 -18.90
N LYS A 134 -23.50 2.89 -19.45
CA LYS A 134 -23.57 1.86 -20.50
C LYS A 134 -22.77 2.22 -21.74
N GLU A 135 -22.79 3.49 -22.15
CA GLU A 135 -22.06 3.95 -23.34
C GLU A 135 -20.55 3.87 -23.12
N LEU A 136 -20.06 4.38 -21.99
CA LEU A 136 -18.64 4.32 -21.66
C LEU A 136 -18.18 2.87 -21.48
N MET A 137 -18.89 2.06 -20.70
CA MET A 137 -18.54 0.66 -20.47
C MET A 137 -18.55 -0.17 -21.76
N ALA A 138 -19.52 0.06 -22.66
CA ALA A 138 -19.53 -0.57 -23.98
C ALA A 138 -18.35 -0.11 -24.85
N SER A 139 -18.02 1.19 -24.80
CA SER A 139 -16.84 1.72 -25.50
C SER A 139 -15.53 1.13 -24.99
N LEU A 140 -15.40 0.91 -23.67
CA LEU A 140 -14.23 0.25 -23.08
C LEU A 140 -14.14 -1.22 -23.51
N ALA A 141 -15.26 -1.95 -23.53
CA ALA A 141 -15.31 -3.32 -24.02
C ALA A 141 -14.93 -3.44 -25.50
N ALA A 142 -15.38 -2.49 -26.34
CA ALA A 142 -15.04 -2.46 -27.76
C ALA A 142 -13.58 -2.03 -28.04
N SER A 143 -12.87 -1.49 -27.04
CA SER A 143 -11.54 -0.90 -27.23
C SER A 143 -10.38 -1.92 -27.19
N SER A 144 -10.65 -3.20 -26.91
CA SER A 144 -9.66 -4.30 -26.93
C SER A 144 -8.38 -4.01 -26.13
N PHE A 145 -8.51 -3.61 -24.87
CA PHE A 145 -7.37 -3.44 -23.97
C PHE A 145 -6.67 -4.78 -23.68
N ASP A 146 -5.38 -4.73 -23.38
CA ASP A 146 -4.56 -5.91 -23.09
C ASP A 146 -4.45 -6.21 -21.59
N VAL A 147 -4.52 -5.18 -20.75
CA VAL A 147 -4.34 -5.28 -19.30
C VAL A 147 -4.98 -4.08 -18.59
N VAL A 148 -5.44 -4.28 -17.35
CA VAL A 148 -5.87 -3.21 -16.45
C VAL A 148 -4.78 -2.95 -15.41
N LEU A 149 -4.37 -1.69 -15.25
CA LEU A 149 -3.55 -1.23 -14.13
C LEU A 149 -4.41 -0.40 -13.18
N THR A 150 -4.55 -0.85 -11.94
CA THR A 150 -5.47 -0.21 -10.97
C THR A 150 -4.90 -0.23 -9.57
N ASP A 151 -5.26 0.76 -8.77
CA ASP A 151 -5.10 0.67 -7.31
C ASP A 151 -6.33 -0.04 -6.72
N PRO A 152 -6.19 -1.22 -6.09
CA PRO A 152 -7.32 -1.97 -5.53
C PRO A 152 -7.83 -1.41 -4.19
N PHE A 153 -7.30 -0.28 -3.68
CA PHE A 153 -7.77 0.33 -2.42
C PHE A 153 -9.27 0.58 -2.41
N LEU A 154 -9.81 1.05 -3.55
CA LEU A 154 -11.23 1.02 -3.86
C LEU A 154 -11.42 -0.01 -4.98
N PRO A 155 -12.20 -1.08 -4.78
CA PRO A 155 -12.23 -2.19 -5.74
C PRO A 155 -13.07 -1.89 -7.00
N CYS A 156 -13.10 -0.65 -7.48
CA CYS A 156 -13.75 -0.29 -8.74
C CYS A 156 -13.01 -0.82 -9.97
N GLY A 157 -11.70 -0.59 -10.05
CA GLY A 157 -10.88 -1.12 -11.14
C GLY A 157 -10.87 -2.65 -11.21
N PRO A 158 -10.78 -3.39 -10.09
CA PRO A 158 -11.03 -4.83 -10.09
C PRO A 158 -12.39 -5.26 -10.69
N ILE A 159 -13.47 -4.52 -10.41
CA ILE A 159 -14.80 -4.80 -11.00
C ILE A 159 -14.77 -4.56 -12.51
N VAL A 160 -14.24 -3.42 -12.94
CA VAL A 160 -14.08 -3.08 -14.37
C VAL A 160 -13.26 -4.15 -15.09
N ALA A 161 -12.16 -4.61 -14.49
CA ALA A 161 -11.31 -5.63 -15.09
C ALA A 161 -12.02 -6.98 -15.25
N GLN A 162 -12.82 -7.40 -14.25
CA GLN A 162 -13.63 -8.62 -14.38
C GLN A 162 -14.75 -8.48 -15.41
N TYR A 163 -15.40 -7.31 -15.49
CA TYR A 163 -16.43 -7.02 -16.48
C TYR A 163 -15.87 -7.13 -17.90
N LEU A 164 -14.65 -6.61 -18.11
CA LEU A 164 -13.96 -6.64 -19.40
C LEU A 164 -13.18 -7.95 -19.66
N ALA A 165 -13.16 -8.87 -18.68
CA ALA A 165 -12.37 -10.11 -18.71
C ALA A 165 -10.87 -9.90 -18.99
N LEU A 166 -10.27 -8.89 -18.36
CA LEU A 166 -8.87 -8.50 -18.57
C LEU A 166 -7.95 -8.97 -17.43
N PRO A 167 -6.69 -9.36 -17.74
CA PRO A 167 -5.69 -9.56 -16.71
C PRO A 167 -5.40 -8.22 -16.01
N THR A 168 -5.11 -8.28 -14.71
CA THR A 168 -5.02 -7.08 -13.88
C THR A 168 -3.70 -7.01 -13.12
N VAL A 169 -3.10 -5.82 -13.10
CA VAL A 169 -1.97 -5.47 -12.26
C VAL A 169 -2.46 -4.50 -11.19
N PHE A 170 -2.23 -4.87 -9.93
CA PHE A 170 -2.56 -4.04 -8.79
C PHE A 170 -1.36 -3.20 -8.37
N PHE A 171 -1.57 -1.91 -8.20
CA PHE A 171 -0.56 -0.95 -7.75
C PHE A 171 -1.01 -0.30 -6.45
N LEU A 172 -0.35 -0.61 -5.34
CA LEU A 172 -0.84 -0.24 -4.00
C LEU A 172 0.29 -0.07 -3.00
N ASN A 173 0.03 0.60 -1.88
CA ASN A 173 0.92 0.54 -0.71
C ASN A 173 0.61 -0.68 0.17
N GLY A 174 -0.67 -0.99 0.33
CA GLY A 174 -1.21 -2.05 1.15
C GLY A 174 -2.72 -1.83 1.32
N LEU A 175 -3.45 -2.85 1.74
CA LEU A 175 -4.88 -2.75 1.99
C LEU A 175 -5.19 -2.90 3.49
N PRO A 176 -6.19 -2.20 4.02
CA PRO A 176 -6.67 -2.43 5.38
C PRO A 176 -7.25 -3.85 5.52
N CYS A 177 -7.38 -4.29 6.77
CA CYS A 177 -8.01 -5.57 7.12
C CYS A 177 -7.40 -6.79 6.44
N SER A 178 -6.10 -6.70 6.15
CA SER A 178 -5.34 -7.80 5.56
C SER A 178 -5.89 -8.27 4.20
N LEU A 179 -6.66 -7.42 3.50
CA LEU A 179 -7.29 -7.76 2.22
C LEU A 179 -6.27 -8.09 1.13
N ASP A 180 -5.07 -7.50 1.18
CA ASP A 180 -3.95 -7.84 0.31
C ASP A 180 -3.49 -9.28 0.54
N SER A 181 -3.40 -9.70 1.80
CA SER A 181 -3.02 -11.06 2.21
C SER A 181 -4.11 -12.06 1.84
N LEU A 182 -5.38 -11.72 2.05
CA LEU A 182 -6.53 -12.55 1.66
C LEU A 182 -6.65 -12.67 0.13
N GLY A 183 -6.39 -11.58 -0.59
CA GLY A 183 -6.42 -11.51 -2.05
C GLY A 183 -5.28 -12.26 -2.72
N THR A 184 -4.13 -12.40 -2.05
CA THR A 184 -2.97 -13.18 -2.55
C THR A 184 -2.87 -14.57 -1.94
N GLN A 185 -3.72 -14.91 -0.97
CA GLN A 185 -3.58 -16.08 -0.10
C GLN A 185 -2.22 -16.14 0.62
N CYS A 186 -1.58 -14.98 0.83
CA CYS A 186 -0.30 -14.88 1.49
C CYS A 186 -0.44 -15.14 3.01
N PRO A 187 0.37 -16.03 3.61
CA PRO A 187 0.40 -16.21 5.05
C PRO A 187 0.63 -14.88 5.78
N ASN A 188 -0.20 -14.60 6.79
CA ASN A 188 -0.12 -13.38 7.57
C ASN A 188 -0.21 -13.67 9.08
N PRO A 189 0.85 -14.26 9.67
CA PRO A 189 0.84 -14.76 11.05
C PRO A 189 0.88 -13.61 12.08
N PRO A 190 -0.14 -13.50 12.97
CA PRO A 190 -0.21 -12.42 13.97
C PRO A 190 0.85 -12.53 15.08
N SER A 191 1.63 -13.62 15.12
CA SER A 191 2.67 -13.84 16.13
C SER A 191 3.89 -12.95 15.96
N TYR A 192 4.17 -12.49 14.73
CA TYR A 192 5.31 -11.61 14.43
C TYR A 192 5.03 -10.57 13.32
N VAL A 193 3.96 -10.71 12.53
CA VAL A 193 3.56 -9.67 11.57
C VAL A 193 2.64 -8.68 12.28
N PRO A 194 3.07 -7.41 12.48
CA PRO A 194 2.24 -6.40 13.11
C PRO A 194 1.04 -6.06 12.25
N ARG A 195 -0.13 -5.96 12.86
CA ARG A 195 -1.35 -5.48 12.22
C ARG A 195 -1.25 -3.98 11.96
N PRO A 196 -1.79 -3.48 10.84
CA PRO A 196 -1.88 -2.04 10.60
C PRO A 196 -2.53 -1.32 11.80
N LEU A 197 -2.10 -0.10 12.08
CA LEU A 197 -2.57 0.74 13.19
C LEU A 197 -2.24 0.20 14.59
N SER A 198 -1.43 -0.87 14.71
CA SER A 198 -1.02 -1.40 16.02
C SER A 198 0.19 -0.66 16.60
N SER A 199 1.00 0.03 15.77
CA SER A 199 2.29 0.63 16.14
C SER A 199 3.25 -0.35 16.83
N ASN A 200 3.10 -1.65 16.55
CA ASN A 200 3.96 -2.69 17.11
C ASN A 200 5.22 -2.90 16.22
N PRO A 201 6.39 -3.21 16.80
CA PRO A 201 7.52 -3.77 16.06
C PRO A 201 7.24 -5.23 15.67
N ASP A 202 8.07 -5.84 14.82
CA ASP A 202 8.02 -7.27 14.51
C ASP A 202 8.50 -8.17 15.67
N HIS A 203 9.42 -7.68 16.49
CA HIS A 203 9.81 -8.31 17.75
C HIS A 203 8.88 -7.89 18.89
N MET A 204 7.71 -8.51 18.96
CA MET A 204 6.66 -8.19 19.95
C MET A 204 6.85 -8.93 21.29
N THR A 205 6.62 -8.22 22.39
CA THR A 205 6.37 -8.81 23.72
C THR A 205 5.05 -9.59 23.74
N PHE A 206 4.80 -10.38 24.79
CA PHE A 206 3.53 -11.09 24.94
C PHE A 206 2.30 -10.16 24.87
N LEU A 207 2.31 -9.04 25.60
CA LEU A 207 1.20 -8.08 25.59
C LEU A 207 1.01 -7.41 24.22
N GLN A 208 2.10 -7.12 23.51
CA GLN A 208 2.02 -6.62 22.13
C GLN A 208 1.41 -7.66 21.19
N ARG A 209 1.73 -8.95 21.34
CA ARG A 209 1.09 -10.04 20.58
C ARG A 209 -0.39 -10.20 20.93
N VAL A 210 -0.77 -10.04 22.20
CA VAL A 210 -2.19 -10.03 22.60
C VAL A 210 -2.93 -8.88 21.91
N LYS A 211 -2.39 -7.65 21.98
CA LYS A 211 -2.94 -6.49 21.25
C LYS A 211 -3.04 -6.79 19.75
N ASN A 212 -1.98 -7.33 19.15
CA ASN A 212 -1.92 -7.64 17.73
C ASN A 212 -2.99 -8.65 17.31
N MET A 213 -3.23 -9.68 18.13
CA MET A 213 -4.27 -10.68 17.91
C MET A 213 -5.68 -10.08 18.03
N LEU A 214 -5.91 -9.22 19.02
CA LEU A 214 -7.20 -8.53 19.18
C LEU A 214 -7.52 -7.61 18.01
N VAL A 215 -6.51 -6.90 17.47
CA VAL A 215 -6.67 -6.11 16.24
C VAL A 215 -7.01 -7.04 15.06
N ALA A 216 -6.25 -8.12 14.88
CA ALA A 216 -6.50 -9.09 13.80
C ALA A 216 -7.94 -9.65 13.81
N LEU A 217 -8.49 -9.93 14.99
CA LEU A 217 -9.86 -10.44 15.15
C LEU A 217 -10.94 -9.39 14.90
N SER A 218 -10.65 -8.10 15.09
CA SER A 218 -11.61 -7.00 14.96
C SER A 218 -11.60 -6.31 13.59
N GLU A 219 -10.53 -6.46 12.80
CA GLU A 219 -10.35 -5.85 11.48
C GLU A 219 -11.53 -6.06 10.53
N ASN A 220 -12.02 -7.30 10.39
CA ASN A 220 -13.09 -7.63 9.44
C ASN A 220 -14.39 -6.84 9.66
N LEU A 221 -14.71 -6.48 10.91
CA LEU A 221 -15.93 -5.73 11.21
C LEU A 221 -15.86 -4.29 10.69
N LEU A 222 -14.72 -3.62 10.90
CA LEU A 222 -14.52 -2.22 10.52
C LEU A 222 -14.49 -2.04 9.00
N CYS A 223 -13.86 -2.97 8.27
CA CYS A 223 -13.75 -2.88 6.82
C CYS A 223 -15.04 -3.24 6.08
N SER A 224 -15.98 -3.96 6.70
CA SER A 224 -17.24 -4.33 6.06
C SER A 224 -18.01 -3.11 5.54
N VAL A 225 -17.96 -1.98 6.25
CA VAL A 225 -18.61 -0.72 5.88
C VAL A 225 -18.07 -0.15 4.57
N VAL A 226 -16.77 -0.31 4.32
CA VAL A 226 -16.10 0.22 3.13
C VAL A 226 -16.28 -0.73 1.95
N TYR A 227 -16.08 -2.04 2.16
CA TYR A 227 -15.92 -2.98 1.04
C TYR A 227 -17.15 -3.81 0.71
N SER A 228 -18.07 -4.07 1.66
CA SER A 228 -19.28 -4.84 1.36
C SER A 228 -20.18 -4.19 0.29
N PRO A 229 -20.33 -2.84 0.22
CA PRO A 229 -21.12 -2.23 -0.83
C PRO A 229 -20.54 -2.46 -2.24
N TYR A 230 -19.21 -2.58 -2.36
CA TYR A 230 -18.57 -2.90 -3.63
C TYR A 230 -18.81 -4.35 -4.04
N ALA A 231 -18.87 -5.29 -3.10
CA ALA A 231 -19.24 -6.68 -3.39
C ALA A 231 -20.68 -6.78 -3.94
N SER A 232 -21.61 -6.03 -3.34
CA SER A 232 -23.00 -5.94 -3.84
C SER A 232 -23.05 -5.34 -5.25
N LEU A 233 -22.37 -4.21 -5.48
CA LEU A 233 -22.30 -3.56 -6.79
C LEU A 233 -21.64 -4.48 -7.83
N ALA A 234 -20.58 -5.19 -7.46
CA ALA A 234 -19.93 -6.16 -8.33
C ALA A 234 -20.88 -7.31 -8.69
N SER A 235 -21.64 -7.82 -7.73
CA SER A 235 -22.55 -8.93 -7.95
C SER A 235 -23.69 -8.55 -8.90
N GLU A 236 -24.21 -7.32 -8.74
CA GLU A 236 -25.18 -6.71 -9.66
C GLU A 236 -24.60 -6.56 -11.07
N VAL A 237 -23.46 -5.90 -11.22
CA VAL A 237 -22.90 -5.59 -12.56
C VAL A 237 -22.40 -6.84 -13.29
N LEU A 238 -21.83 -7.81 -12.56
CA LEU A 238 -21.30 -9.05 -13.12
C LEU A 238 -22.34 -10.17 -13.19
N GLN A 239 -23.55 -9.95 -12.69
CA GLN A 239 -24.68 -10.89 -12.71
C GLN A 239 -24.33 -12.27 -12.11
N LYS A 240 -23.56 -12.28 -11.01
CA LYS A 240 -23.14 -13.47 -10.26
C LYS A 240 -22.79 -13.08 -8.83
N ASP A 241 -22.84 -14.02 -7.89
CA ASP A 241 -22.38 -13.74 -6.52
C ASP A 241 -20.87 -13.49 -6.49
N VAL A 242 -20.46 -12.32 -5.99
CA VAL A 242 -19.05 -11.89 -5.91
C VAL A 242 -18.74 -11.35 -4.53
N THR A 243 -17.69 -11.90 -3.91
CA THR A 243 -17.11 -11.34 -2.69
C THR A 243 -15.98 -10.36 -3.00
N VAL A 244 -15.60 -9.53 -2.04
CA VAL A 244 -14.40 -8.66 -2.15
C VAL A 244 -13.14 -9.50 -2.42
N GLN A 245 -13.05 -10.68 -1.79
CA GLN A 245 -11.92 -11.58 -2.02
C GLN A 245 -11.91 -12.13 -3.45
N ASP A 246 -13.07 -12.37 -4.06
CA ASP A 246 -13.16 -12.78 -5.47
C ASP A 246 -12.67 -11.69 -6.43
N LEU A 247 -12.91 -10.41 -6.10
CA LEU A 247 -12.35 -9.28 -6.84
C LEU A 247 -10.83 -9.26 -6.72
N LEU A 248 -10.30 -9.38 -5.50
CA LEU A 248 -8.86 -9.24 -5.24
C LEU A 248 -8.05 -10.46 -5.73
N LYS A 249 -8.58 -11.69 -5.65
CA LYS A 249 -7.86 -12.90 -6.13
C LYS A 249 -7.62 -12.94 -7.65
N SER A 250 -8.20 -11.99 -8.40
CA SER A 250 -8.00 -11.85 -9.84
C SER A 250 -6.70 -11.12 -10.23
N GLY A 251 -6.03 -10.46 -9.27
CA GLY A 251 -4.78 -9.75 -9.51
C GLY A 251 -3.66 -10.69 -9.98
N SER A 252 -3.16 -10.47 -11.20
CA SER A 252 -2.06 -11.24 -11.78
C SER A 252 -0.72 -10.91 -11.15
N ILE A 253 -0.47 -9.61 -10.90
CA ILE A 253 0.71 -9.10 -10.19
C ILE A 253 0.28 -8.02 -9.21
N TRP A 254 0.91 -8.02 -8.03
CA TRP A 254 0.72 -7.04 -6.97
C TRP A 254 1.99 -6.21 -6.79
N LEU A 255 2.01 -5.02 -7.38
CA LEU A 255 3.07 -4.03 -7.25
C LEU A 255 2.90 -3.26 -5.93
N LEU A 256 3.55 -3.74 -4.87
CA LEU A 256 3.56 -3.11 -3.55
C LEU A 256 4.59 -1.98 -3.50
N ARG A 257 4.17 -0.75 -3.19
CA ARG A 257 5.03 0.44 -2.95
C ARG A 257 5.79 0.38 -1.63
N LYS A 258 6.27 -0.81 -1.28
CA LYS A 258 6.95 -1.17 -0.05
C LYS A 258 8.28 -1.84 -0.35
N ASP A 259 9.15 -1.95 0.63
CA ASP A 259 10.33 -2.81 0.66
C ASP A 259 10.74 -3.11 2.11
N PHE A 260 11.71 -4.00 2.28
CA PHE A 260 12.17 -4.45 3.60
C PHE A 260 13.21 -3.53 4.25
N VAL A 261 13.64 -2.46 3.58
CA VAL A 261 14.40 -1.39 4.25
C VAL A 261 13.50 -0.64 5.22
N ILE A 262 12.19 -0.50 4.93
CA ILE A 262 11.21 0.09 5.84
C ILE A 262 10.32 -0.97 6.51
N ASP A 263 9.69 -1.85 5.73
CA ASP A 263 8.77 -2.85 6.28
C ASP A 263 9.52 -3.97 7.01
N PHE A 264 8.77 -4.77 7.75
CA PHE A 264 9.31 -5.93 8.46
C PHE A 264 9.29 -7.17 7.57
N PRO A 265 10.31 -8.05 7.65
CA PRO A 265 10.30 -9.34 6.96
C PRO A 265 9.02 -10.15 7.26
N ARG A 266 8.39 -10.65 6.21
CA ARG A 266 7.15 -11.44 6.31
C ARG A 266 7.04 -12.42 5.14
N PRO A 267 6.12 -13.41 5.19
CA PRO A 267 5.84 -14.27 4.05
C PRO A 267 5.38 -13.43 2.84
N ILE A 268 5.77 -13.85 1.65
CA ILE A 268 5.43 -13.19 0.38
C ILE A 268 5.05 -14.24 -0.66
N MET A 269 4.15 -13.88 -1.57
CA MET A 269 3.76 -14.73 -2.70
C MET A 269 4.56 -14.38 -3.96
N PRO A 270 4.77 -15.33 -4.89
CA PRO A 270 5.56 -15.09 -6.10
C PRO A 270 5.02 -13.99 -7.01
N ASN A 271 3.72 -13.68 -6.93
CA ASN A 271 3.08 -12.60 -7.68
C ASN A 271 3.10 -11.24 -6.97
N ILE A 272 3.78 -11.12 -5.81
CA ILE A 272 3.97 -9.87 -5.08
C ILE A 272 5.35 -9.31 -5.42
N VAL A 273 5.38 -8.07 -5.91
CA VAL A 273 6.59 -7.37 -6.35
C VAL A 273 6.72 -6.07 -5.56
N PHE A 274 7.89 -5.87 -4.94
CA PHE A 274 8.20 -4.69 -4.15
C PHE A 274 8.80 -3.59 -5.03
N ILE A 275 8.14 -2.44 -5.04
CA ILE A 275 8.49 -1.23 -5.79
C ILE A 275 8.56 0.01 -4.87
N GLY A 276 8.98 -0.19 -3.62
CA GLY A 276 9.26 0.90 -2.68
C GLY A 276 10.29 1.88 -3.24
N GLY A 277 10.10 3.17 -2.98
CA GLY A 277 11.01 4.22 -3.49
C GLY A 277 10.91 4.51 -4.99
N ILE A 278 9.77 4.25 -5.63
CA ILE A 278 9.55 4.50 -7.05
C ILE A 278 9.83 5.95 -7.51
N ASN A 279 9.75 6.92 -6.61
CA ASN A 279 10.00 8.33 -6.91
C ASN A 279 11.48 8.76 -6.69
N CYS A 280 12.35 7.87 -6.23
CA CYS A 280 13.69 8.25 -5.78
C CYS A 280 14.64 8.72 -6.88
N ALA A 281 14.50 8.18 -8.10
CA ALA A 281 15.40 8.50 -9.22
C ALA A 281 15.09 9.86 -9.88
N SER A 282 13.94 10.48 -9.58
CA SER A 282 13.52 11.74 -10.20
C SER A 282 14.34 12.91 -9.66
N LYS A 283 15.28 13.43 -10.44
CA LYS A 283 16.01 14.68 -10.16
C LYS A 283 15.66 15.73 -11.20
N THR A 284 14.96 16.77 -10.78
CA THR A 284 14.70 17.95 -11.59
C THR A 284 15.52 19.11 -11.03
N PRO A 285 16.14 19.96 -11.88
CA PRO A 285 16.77 21.17 -11.41
C PRO A 285 15.81 22.02 -10.57
N LEU A 286 16.28 22.51 -9.42
CA LEU A 286 15.50 23.41 -8.57
C LEU A 286 15.30 24.76 -9.27
N SER A 287 14.19 25.42 -8.99
CA SER A 287 13.97 26.79 -9.48
C SER A 287 14.92 27.77 -8.80
N GLN A 288 15.17 28.91 -9.46
CA GLN A 288 16.06 29.96 -8.95
C GLN A 288 15.65 30.48 -7.56
N ASP A 289 14.35 30.46 -7.25
CA ASP A 289 13.83 30.88 -5.94
C ASP A 289 14.31 29.94 -4.83
N PHE A 290 14.22 28.62 -5.04
CA PHE A 290 14.69 27.62 -4.07
C PHE A 290 16.20 27.65 -3.92
N GLU A 291 16.93 27.80 -5.03
CA GLU A 291 18.39 27.97 -5.02
C GLU A 291 18.79 29.19 -4.18
N THR A 292 18.05 30.30 -4.28
CA THR A 292 18.30 31.50 -3.47
C THR A 292 18.12 31.24 -1.98
N TYR A 293 17.06 30.53 -1.57
CA TYR A 293 16.85 30.16 -0.17
C TYR A 293 17.94 29.22 0.35
N ILE A 294 18.36 28.25 -0.45
CA ILE A 294 19.42 27.30 -0.11
C ILE A 294 20.77 28.01 0.03
N ASN A 295 21.08 28.96 -0.84
CA ASN A 295 22.31 29.73 -0.77
C ASN A 295 22.34 30.62 0.49
N ALA A 296 21.21 31.26 0.82
CA ALA A 296 21.06 32.06 2.03
C ALA A 296 21.23 31.25 3.34
N SER A 297 21.05 29.92 3.29
CA SER A 297 21.17 29.05 4.48
C SER A 297 22.60 28.88 5.02
N GLY A 298 23.62 29.36 4.30
CA GLY A 298 25.02 29.33 4.74
C GLY A 298 25.52 27.91 5.02
N GLU A 299 26.28 27.74 6.10
CA GLU A 299 26.83 26.44 6.54
C GLU A 299 25.82 25.59 7.31
N HIS A 300 24.84 26.22 7.97
CA HIS A 300 23.81 25.54 8.74
C HIS A 300 22.93 24.66 7.86
N GLY A 301 22.70 25.07 6.62
CA GLY A 301 21.91 24.32 5.65
C GLY A 301 20.40 24.45 5.87
N ILE A 302 19.63 23.55 5.27
CA ILE A 302 18.17 23.64 5.24
C ILE A 302 17.47 22.50 5.99
N VAL A 303 16.27 22.82 6.47
CA VAL A 303 15.27 21.84 6.94
C VAL A 303 14.07 21.91 6.00
N VAL A 304 13.65 20.77 5.47
CA VAL A 304 12.43 20.66 4.66
C VAL A 304 11.28 20.26 5.58
N PHE A 305 10.12 20.90 5.45
CA PHE A 305 8.95 20.59 6.28
C PHE A 305 7.68 20.46 5.43
N SER A 306 7.09 19.26 5.46
CA SER A 306 5.86 18.93 4.73
C SER A 306 4.98 17.92 5.50
N LEU A 307 3.70 18.23 5.67
CA LEU A 307 2.70 17.31 6.22
C LEU A 307 1.95 16.50 5.14
N GLY A 308 2.51 16.42 3.93
CA GLY A 308 1.96 15.61 2.83
C GLY A 308 0.82 16.29 2.06
N SER A 309 0.41 15.70 0.93
CA SER A 309 -0.46 16.37 -0.04
C SER A 309 -1.82 16.80 0.52
N MET A 310 -2.36 16.06 1.48
CA MET A 310 -3.71 16.25 2.05
C MET A 310 -3.76 17.27 3.20
N VAL A 311 -2.63 17.57 3.84
CA VAL A 311 -2.57 18.50 4.98
C VAL A 311 -1.60 19.63 4.62
N SER A 312 -2.16 20.74 4.15
CA SER A 312 -1.41 21.95 3.81
C SER A 312 -1.67 23.10 4.78
N GLU A 313 -2.64 22.96 5.68
CA GLU A 313 -2.92 23.90 6.76
C GLU A 313 -3.22 23.13 8.05
N ILE A 314 -2.96 23.79 9.18
CA ILE A 314 -3.18 23.27 10.54
C ILE A 314 -3.73 24.42 11.39
N PRO A 315 -4.39 24.13 12.53
CA PRO A 315 -4.92 25.17 13.41
C PRO A 315 -3.86 26.19 13.81
N GLU A 316 -4.25 27.46 13.88
CA GLU A 316 -3.33 28.59 14.12
C GLU A 316 -2.46 28.41 15.37
N TYR A 317 -3.05 27.97 16.49
CA TYR A 317 -2.32 27.74 17.73
C TYR A 317 -1.16 26.74 17.54
N LYS A 318 -1.38 25.67 16.77
CA LYS A 318 -0.37 24.65 16.49
C LYS A 318 0.64 25.14 15.47
N ALA A 319 0.20 25.95 14.49
CA ALA A 319 1.11 26.61 13.55
C ALA A 319 2.06 27.58 14.26
N MET A 320 1.57 28.34 15.24
CA MET A 320 2.38 29.25 16.07
C MET A 320 3.40 28.48 16.93
N GLU A 321 2.98 27.39 17.57
CA GLU A 321 3.86 26.55 18.38
C GLU A 321 4.99 25.93 17.54
N ILE A 322 4.67 25.45 16.34
CA ILE A 322 5.67 24.96 15.40
C ILE A 322 6.57 26.10 14.91
N ALA A 323 6.01 27.27 14.56
CA ALA A 323 6.79 28.42 14.11
C ALA A 323 7.80 28.89 15.16
N ASP A 324 7.44 28.84 16.44
CA ASP A 324 8.33 29.16 17.55
C ASP A 324 9.53 28.21 17.61
N ALA A 325 9.30 26.89 17.52
CA ALA A 325 10.37 25.89 17.50
C ALA A 325 11.31 26.07 16.31
N LEU A 326 10.75 26.34 15.12
CA LEU A 326 11.53 26.58 13.90
C LEU A 326 12.37 27.86 14.00
N GLY A 327 11.92 28.87 14.74
CA GLY A 327 12.69 30.09 14.99
C GLY A 327 13.90 29.90 15.91
N LYS A 328 13.93 28.82 16.71
CA LYS A 328 15.00 28.50 17.67
C LYS A 328 16.18 27.73 17.04
N ILE A 329 16.09 27.34 15.77
CA ILE A 329 17.15 26.64 15.05
C ILE A 329 17.85 27.54 14.01
N PRO A 330 19.15 27.38 13.76
CA PRO A 330 19.90 28.25 12.83
C PRO A 330 19.68 27.91 11.35
N GLN A 331 19.07 26.76 11.02
CA GLN A 331 18.81 26.35 9.65
C GLN A 331 17.74 27.23 8.99
N THR A 332 17.83 27.38 7.67
CA THR A 332 16.72 27.89 6.88
C THR A 332 15.66 26.80 6.71
N VAL A 333 14.41 27.11 7.05
CA VAL A 333 13.32 26.14 6.98
C VAL A 333 12.44 26.44 5.77
N LEU A 334 12.23 25.44 4.92
CA LEU A 334 11.28 25.49 3.81
C LEU A 334 10.03 24.70 4.20
N TRP A 335 8.96 25.42 4.54
CA TRP A 335 7.72 24.84 5.06
C TRP A 335 6.60 24.93 4.04
N ARG A 336 6.09 23.78 3.58
CA ARG A 336 4.85 23.73 2.80
C ARG A 336 3.65 24.05 3.70
N TYR A 337 3.06 25.23 3.50
CA TYR A 337 1.92 25.72 4.28
C TYR A 337 1.07 26.67 3.42
N THR A 338 -0.25 26.45 3.40
CA THR A 338 -1.22 27.25 2.63
C THR A 338 -2.19 28.05 3.51
N GLY A 339 -2.14 27.86 4.83
CA GLY A 339 -2.96 28.63 5.77
C GLY A 339 -2.44 30.05 6.00
N THR A 340 -3.06 30.76 6.93
CA THR A 340 -2.64 32.10 7.34
C THR A 340 -1.25 32.06 7.98
N PRO A 341 -0.26 32.84 7.49
CA PRO A 341 1.08 32.87 8.06
C PRO A 341 1.06 33.13 9.58
N PRO A 342 1.74 32.30 10.40
CA PRO A 342 1.79 32.51 11.84
C PRO A 342 2.37 33.89 12.18
N PRO A 343 1.78 34.65 13.12
CA PRO A 343 2.24 35.99 13.46
C PRO A 343 3.64 36.02 14.09
N ASN A 344 4.08 34.91 14.68
CA ASN A 344 5.40 34.72 15.29
C ASN A 344 6.43 34.05 14.35
N LEU A 345 6.18 34.00 13.04
CA LEU A 345 7.06 33.35 12.10
C LEU A 345 8.44 34.04 12.01
N ALA A 346 9.49 33.31 12.36
CA ALA A 346 10.87 33.80 12.31
C ALA A 346 11.41 33.93 10.87
N LYS A 347 12.38 34.83 10.66
CA LYS A 347 12.95 35.17 9.34
C LYS A 347 13.62 34.00 8.62
N ASN A 348 14.12 33.00 9.37
CA ASN A 348 14.76 31.80 8.85
C ASN A 348 13.75 30.81 8.22
N THR A 349 12.45 30.99 8.44
CA THR A 349 11.42 30.11 7.89
C THR A 349 10.73 30.75 6.69
N LYS A 350 10.61 30.00 5.59
CA LYS A 350 9.91 30.40 4.36
C LYS A 350 8.71 29.49 4.15
N LEU A 351 7.54 30.10 4.05
CA LEU A 351 6.30 29.40 3.71
C LEU A 351 6.17 29.32 2.18
N VAL A 352 5.87 28.12 1.67
CA VAL A 352 5.63 27.89 0.24
C VAL A 352 4.36 27.06 0.05
N LYS A 353 3.68 27.26 -1.09
CA LYS A 353 2.45 26.51 -1.41
C LYS A 353 2.74 25.06 -1.85
N TRP A 354 3.90 24.84 -2.47
CA TRP A 354 4.34 23.54 -2.94
C TRP A 354 5.86 23.42 -2.84
N LEU A 355 6.35 22.21 -2.54
CA LEU A 355 7.77 21.90 -2.45
C LEU A 355 8.16 20.93 -3.57
N PRO A 356 9.25 21.17 -4.32
CA PRO A 356 9.96 20.11 -5.04
C PRO A 356 10.68 19.23 -4.01
N GLN A 357 9.89 18.48 -3.22
CA GLN A 357 10.33 17.84 -1.97
C GLN A 357 11.50 16.89 -2.19
N ASN A 358 11.41 15.98 -3.17
CA ASN A 358 12.50 15.04 -3.46
C ASN A 358 13.80 15.75 -3.87
N ASP A 359 13.71 16.79 -4.71
CA ASP A 359 14.87 17.54 -5.19
C ASP A 359 15.53 18.32 -4.05
N LEU A 360 14.74 18.93 -3.17
CA LEU A 360 15.24 19.58 -1.95
C LEU A 360 15.88 18.58 -1.00
N LEU A 361 15.27 17.42 -0.80
CA LEU A 361 15.85 16.37 0.05
C LEU A 361 17.18 15.86 -0.53
N GLY A 362 17.31 15.78 -1.85
CA GLY A 362 18.54 15.41 -2.54
C GLY A 362 19.63 16.47 -2.53
N HIS A 363 19.36 17.69 -2.05
CA HIS A 363 20.34 18.76 -2.00
C HIS A 363 21.38 18.54 -0.86
N PRO A 364 22.70 18.73 -1.09
CA PRO A 364 23.74 18.48 -0.09
C PRO A 364 23.63 19.27 1.22
N LYS A 365 22.97 20.43 1.18
CA LYS A 365 22.72 21.28 2.36
C LYS A 365 21.53 20.83 3.22
N THR A 366 20.78 19.82 2.82
CA THR A 366 19.63 19.34 3.59
C THR A 366 20.08 18.58 4.82
N ARG A 367 19.62 19.02 6.00
CA ARG A 367 20.03 18.47 7.30
C ARG A 367 18.98 17.56 7.91
N ALA A 368 17.71 17.93 7.81
CA ALA A 368 16.61 17.16 8.36
C ALA A 368 15.33 17.34 7.56
N PHE A 369 14.43 16.38 7.70
CA PHE A 369 13.10 16.41 7.11
C PHE A 369 12.03 16.30 8.21
N ILE A 370 11.19 17.33 8.34
CA ILE A 370 9.99 17.27 9.18
C ILE A 370 8.86 16.73 8.30
N THR A 371 8.28 15.60 8.70
CA THR A 371 7.33 14.87 7.86
C THR A 371 6.17 14.29 8.66
N HIS A 372 4.99 14.25 8.07
CA HIS A 372 3.87 13.43 8.57
C HIS A 372 4.10 11.90 8.45
N SER A 373 5.23 11.44 7.94
CA SER A 373 5.55 10.00 7.78
C SER A 373 4.68 9.25 6.76
N GLY A 374 4.10 9.95 5.80
CA GLY A 374 3.48 9.31 4.63
C GLY A 374 4.52 8.54 3.81
N SER A 375 4.13 7.38 3.28
CA SER A 375 5.04 6.43 2.62
C SER A 375 5.97 7.07 1.58
N HIS A 376 5.49 7.98 0.73
CA HIS A 376 6.35 8.64 -0.28
C HIS A 376 7.46 9.49 0.35
N GLY A 377 7.11 10.36 1.31
CA GLY A 377 8.09 11.22 1.96
C GLY A 377 9.14 10.42 2.73
N VAL A 378 8.74 9.30 3.35
CA VAL A 378 9.70 8.41 4.02
C VAL A 378 10.71 7.83 3.02
N TYR A 379 10.25 7.32 1.88
CA TYR A 379 11.17 6.85 0.84
C TYR A 379 12.07 7.95 0.29
N GLU A 380 11.55 9.14 0.03
CA GLU A 380 12.36 10.28 -0.45
C GLU A 380 13.45 10.65 0.56
N GLY A 381 13.15 10.66 1.86
CA GLY A 381 14.17 10.91 2.88
C GLY A 381 15.19 9.77 3.02
N ILE A 382 14.78 8.50 2.90
CA ILE A 382 15.73 7.35 2.86
C ILE A 382 16.62 7.44 1.62
N CYS A 383 16.03 7.64 0.46
CA CYS A 383 16.76 7.74 -0.80
C CYS A 383 17.77 8.89 -0.79
N ASN A 384 17.49 9.99 -0.10
CA ASN A 384 18.42 11.11 -0.02
C ASN A 384 19.27 11.09 1.27
N GLY A 385 19.12 10.08 2.13
CA GLY A 385 19.90 9.94 3.36
C GLY A 385 19.64 11.07 4.36
N VAL A 386 18.40 11.57 4.44
CA VAL A 386 18.01 12.72 5.29
C VAL A 386 17.27 12.20 6.52
N PRO A 387 17.78 12.41 7.74
CA PRO A 387 17.12 11.96 8.97
C PRO A 387 15.84 12.78 9.23
N MET A 388 14.90 12.18 9.96
CA MET A 388 13.52 12.69 10.02
C MET A 388 13.06 13.06 11.43
N VAL A 389 12.28 14.15 11.54
CA VAL A 389 11.35 14.36 12.65
C VAL A 389 9.95 14.08 12.14
N MET A 390 9.25 13.16 12.80
CA MET A 390 8.05 12.52 12.30
C MET A 390 6.83 12.93 13.14
N LEU A 391 5.85 13.53 12.47
CA LEU A 391 4.61 14.06 13.03
C LEU A 391 3.40 13.32 12.44
N PRO A 392 3.23 12.00 12.70
CA PRO A 392 2.18 11.21 12.07
C PRO A 392 0.79 11.73 12.46
N LEU A 393 -0.12 11.74 11.48
CA LEU A 393 -1.47 12.31 11.62
C LEU A 393 -2.55 11.23 11.53
N PHE A 394 -2.51 10.37 10.51
CA PHE A 394 -3.54 9.34 10.26
C PHE A 394 -3.05 8.24 9.29
N GLY A 395 -3.87 7.22 9.08
CA GLY A 395 -3.59 6.16 8.12
C GLY A 395 -2.36 5.33 8.51
N ASP A 396 -1.50 5.02 7.54
CA ASP A 396 -0.27 4.22 7.70
C ASP A 396 0.87 4.97 8.41
N GLN A 397 0.71 6.28 8.63
CA GLN A 397 1.77 7.17 9.08
C GLN A 397 2.37 6.78 10.43
N MET A 398 1.54 6.36 11.39
CA MET A 398 1.99 5.94 12.73
C MET A 398 2.87 4.69 12.66
N ASP A 399 2.52 3.74 11.80
CA ASP A 399 3.31 2.51 11.63
C ASP A 399 4.63 2.82 10.90
N ASN A 400 4.60 3.70 9.89
CA ASN A 400 5.82 4.15 9.19
C ASN A 400 6.78 4.88 10.14
N ALA A 401 6.25 5.78 10.97
CA ALA A 401 7.03 6.48 11.98
C ALA A 401 7.68 5.48 12.95
N LYS A 402 6.92 4.48 13.42
CA LYS A 402 7.45 3.43 14.31
C LYS A 402 8.57 2.62 13.66
N ARG A 403 8.44 2.27 12.38
CA ARG A 403 9.46 1.53 11.62
C ARG A 403 10.77 2.32 11.48
N MET A 404 10.68 3.63 11.25
CA MET A 404 11.84 4.52 11.14
C MET A 404 12.51 4.79 12.49
N GLU A 405 11.71 4.98 13.54
CA GLU A 405 12.21 5.12 14.92
C GLU A 405 12.96 3.87 15.37
N THR A 406 12.41 2.68 15.11
CA THR A 406 13.05 1.38 15.46
C THR A 406 14.39 1.19 14.75
N ARG A 407 14.61 1.88 13.63
CA ARG A 407 15.87 1.87 12.86
C ARG A 407 16.84 2.99 13.24
N GLY A 408 16.48 3.83 14.23
CA GLY A 408 17.29 4.96 14.67
C GLY A 408 17.46 6.03 13.59
N ALA A 409 16.52 6.14 12.64
CA ALA A 409 16.60 7.03 11.48
C ALA A 409 15.68 8.27 11.59
N GLY A 410 14.96 8.39 12.70
CA GLY A 410 14.17 9.57 13.02
C GLY A 410 13.58 9.55 14.42
N VAL A 411 13.01 10.69 14.83
CA VAL A 411 12.32 10.89 16.11
C VAL A 411 10.84 11.11 15.83
N THR A 412 9.97 10.39 16.53
CA THR A 412 8.51 10.57 16.42
C THR A 412 8.02 11.50 17.53
N LEU A 413 7.19 12.49 17.17
CA LEU A 413 6.48 13.33 18.13
C LEU A 413 4.97 13.22 17.87
N ASN A 414 4.20 13.22 18.95
CA ASN A 414 2.75 13.36 18.84
C ASN A 414 2.42 14.83 18.58
N VAL A 415 1.96 15.15 17.37
CA VAL A 415 1.68 16.54 16.95
C VAL A 415 0.68 17.26 17.86
N LEU A 416 -0.21 16.51 18.53
CA LEU A 416 -1.23 17.07 19.42
C LEU A 416 -0.64 17.48 20.76
N GLU A 417 0.31 16.71 21.27
CA GLU A 417 0.87 16.84 22.62
C GLU A 417 2.20 17.58 22.65
N MET A 418 2.96 17.57 21.54
CA MET A 418 4.28 18.16 21.48
C MET A 418 4.24 19.66 21.76
N THR A 419 5.27 20.13 22.45
CA THR A 419 5.57 21.55 22.67
C THR A 419 6.56 22.09 21.61
N SER A 420 6.75 23.41 21.60
CA SER A 420 7.81 24.05 20.83
C SER A 420 9.20 23.50 21.20
N GLU A 421 9.46 23.31 22.49
CA GLU A 421 10.70 22.77 23.04
C GLU A 421 10.95 21.31 22.59
N ASP A 422 9.89 20.50 22.52
CA ASP A 422 10.00 19.11 22.05
C ASP A 422 10.43 19.05 20.58
N LEU A 423 9.83 19.87 19.73
CA LEU A 423 10.17 19.94 18.31
C LEU A 423 11.59 20.48 18.09
N GLU A 424 11.97 21.54 18.81
CA GLU A 424 13.34 22.08 18.78
C GLU A 424 14.35 21.00 19.19
N LYS A 425 14.09 20.30 20.30
CA LYS A 425 14.95 19.23 20.80
C LYS A 425 15.07 18.10 19.80
N ALA A 426 13.95 17.65 19.21
CA ALA A 426 13.96 16.60 18.20
C ALA A 426 14.79 16.98 16.97
N LEU A 427 14.64 18.22 16.49
CA LEU A 427 15.43 18.76 15.37
C LEU A 427 16.93 18.81 15.70
N LYS A 428 17.29 19.37 16.85
CA LYS A 428 18.70 19.38 17.32
C LYS A 428 19.25 17.97 17.47
N THR A 429 18.44 17.02 17.91
CA THR A 429 18.84 15.62 18.05
C THR A 429 19.17 15.00 16.70
N VAL A 430 18.24 15.01 15.74
CA VAL A 430 18.45 14.35 14.44
C VAL A 430 19.51 15.05 13.57
N ILE A 431 19.76 16.34 13.80
CA ILE A 431 20.78 17.10 13.07
C ILE A 431 22.18 16.89 13.66
N ASN A 432 22.32 16.86 15.00
CA ASN A 432 23.63 16.89 15.66
C ASN A 432 24.13 15.51 16.12
N ASP A 433 23.23 14.59 16.46
CA ASP A 433 23.60 13.22 16.80
C ASP A 433 23.90 12.42 15.53
N LYS A 434 25.18 12.06 15.37
CA LYS A 434 25.70 11.37 14.18
C LYS A 434 25.02 10.04 13.92
N SER A 435 24.53 9.35 14.96
CA SER A 435 23.90 8.04 14.81
C SER A 435 22.69 8.09 13.88
N TYR A 436 21.89 9.16 13.91
CA TYR A 436 20.75 9.33 13.00
C TYR A 436 21.18 9.45 11.55
N LYS A 437 22.24 10.24 11.28
CA LYS A 437 22.80 10.39 9.94
C LYS A 437 23.44 9.10 9.45
N GLU A 438 24.18 8.39 10.30
CA GLU A 438 24.79 7.10 9.97
C GLU A 438 23.72 6.04 9.66
N ASN A 439 22.68 5.95 10.49
CA ASN A 439 21.58 5.02 10.30
C ASN A 439 20.81 5.30 9.01
N ILE A 440 20.41 6.54 8.74
CA ILE A 440 19.69 6.85 7.50
C ILE A 440 20.56 6.65 6.26
N MET A 441 21.87 6.92 6.32
CA MET A 441 22.79 6.64 5.21
C MET A 441 22.93 5.14 4.96
N ARG A 442 22.99 4.32 6.02
CA ARG A 442 22.96 2.85 5.92
C ARG A 442 21.65 2.36 5.29
N LEU A 443 20.50 2.91 5.67
CA LEU A 443 19.22 2.58 5.04
C LEU A 443 19.20 3.02 3.57
N SER A 444 19.74 4.19 3.26
CA SER A 444 19.87 4.69 1.88
C SER A 444 20.69 3.75 1.01
N SER A 445 21.85 3.29 1.50
CA SER A 445 22.71 2.37 0.76
C SER A 445 22.00 1.04 0.52
N LEU A 446 21.37 0.46 1.54
CA LEU A 446 20.61 -0.78 1.40
C LEU A 446 19.44 -0.66 0.43
N HIS A 447 18.73 0.47 0.43
CA HIS A 447 17.58 0.68 -0.44
C HIS A 447 17.98 0.84 -1.91
N LYS A 448 19.12 1.50 -2.17
CA LYS A 448 19.64 1.74 -3.52
C LYS A 448 20.43 0.56 -4.08
N ASP A 449 20.92 -0.34 -3.22
CA ASP A 449 21.65 -1.53 -3.65
C ASP A 449 20.69 -2.60 -4.17
N ARG A 450 20.25 -2.42 -5.42
CA ARG A 450 19.28 -3.28 -6.09
C ARG A 450 19.63 -3.46 -7.56
N PRO A 451 19.26 -4.61 -8.17
CA PRO A 451 19.59 -4.89 -9.56
C PRO A 451 18.75 -4.10 -10.57
N VAL A 452 17.54 -3.70 -10.20
CA VAL A 452 16.58 -3.00 -11.08
C VAL A 452 15.91 -1.88 -10.29
N GLU A 453 15.81 -0.69 -10.89
CA GLU A 453 15.10 0.43 -10.26
C GLU A 453 13.59 0.15 -10.16
N PRO A 454 12.91 0.64 -9.10
CA PRO A 454 11.51 0.28 -8.86
C PRO A 454 10.54 0.69 -9.96
N LEU A 455 10.81 1.81 -10.65
CA LEU A 455 9.99 2.28 -11.77
C LEU A 455 10.10 1.32 -12.96
N ASP A 456 11.32 0.97 -13.35
CA ASP A 456 11.58 -0.01 -14.42
C ASP A 456 11.00 -1.38 -14.07
N LEU A 457 11.11 -1.80 -12.80
CA LEU A 457 10.54 -3.06 -12.34
C LEU A 457 9.01 -3.06 -12.42
N ALA A 458 8.36 -1.96 -12.01
CA ALA A 458 6.91 -1.82 -12.13
C ALA A 458 6.45 -1.93 -13.59
N VAL A 459 7.12 -1.20 -14.48
CA VAL A 459 6.85 -1.19 -15.92
C VAL A 459 7.05 -2.57 -16.53
N PHE A 460 8.17 -3.24 -16.21
CA PHE A 460 8.44 -4.60 -16.66
C PHE A 460 7.30 -5.57 -16.33
N TRP A 461 6.76 -5.52 -15.10
CA TRP A 461 5.69 -6.42 -14.68
C TRP A 461 4.33 -6.07 -15.30
N VAL A 462 4.07 -4.79 -15.58
CA VAL A 462 2.89 -4.40 -16.38
C VAL A 462 2.98 -4.97 -17.78
N GLU A 463 4.11 -4.79 -18.45
CA GLU A 463 4.35 -5.35 -19.78
C GLU A 463 4.36 -6.89 -19.76
N PHE A 464 4.85 -7.53 -18.68
CA PHE A 464 4.85 -8.97 -18.52
C PHE A 464 3.41 -9.51 -18.55
N VAL A 465 2.53 -8.94 -17.74
CA VAL A 465 1.12 -9.34 -17.70
C VAL A 465 0.44 -9.09 -19.04
N MET A 466 0.76 -7.99 -19.70
CA MET A 466 0.28 -7.66 -21.05
C MET A 466 0.71 -8.69 -22.10
N ARG A 467 1.99 -9.08 -22.12
CA ARG A 467 2.58 -10.06 -23.05
C ARG A 467 2.05 -11.47 -22.83
N HIS A 468 1.88 -11.87 -21.57
CA HIS A 468 1.54 -13.25 -21.20
C HIS A 468 0.05 -13.46 -20.87
N LYS A 469 -0.78 -12.42 -21.00
CA LYS A 469 -2.21 -12.44 -20.71
C LYS A 469 -2.51 -12.93 -19.29
N GLY A 470 -1.74 -12.45 -18.32
CA GLY A 470 -1.79 -12.84 -16.91
C GLY A 470 -0.51 -13.49 -16.40
N ALA A 471 -0.59 -14.05 -15.18
CA ALA A 471 0.53 -14.76 -14.54
C ALA A 471 0.08 -15.98 -13.71
N PRO A 472 -0.66 -16.95 -14.30
CA PRO A 472 -1.24 -18.08 -13.55
C PRO A 472 -0.19 -18.98 -12.87
N HIS A 473 1.03 -19.06 -13.41
CA HIS A 473 2.14 -19.83 -12.82
C HIS A 473 2.69 -19.22 -11.52
N LEU A 474 2.36 -17.96 -11.21
CA LEU A 474 2.73 -17.29 -9.95
C LEU A 474 1.61 -17.34 -8.91
N ARG A 475 0.43 -17.86 -9.27
CA ARG A 475 -0.73 -17.99 -8.38
C ARG A 475 -0.58 -19.23 -7.50
N PRO A 476 -0.64 -19.11 -6.16
CA PRO A 476 -0.52 -20.26 -5.27
C PRO A 476 -1.77 -21.16 -5.33
N ALA A 477 -1.59 -22.47 -5.14
CA ALA A 477 -2.69 -23.44 -5.03
C ALA A 477 -3.64 -23.15 -3.85
N ALA A 478 -3.21 -22.34 -2.88
CA ALA A 478 -4.02 -21.89 -1.76
C ALA A 478 -5.35 -21.24 -2.17
N HIS A 479 -5.45 -20.69 -3.39
CA HIS A 479 -6.71 -20.14 -3.91
C HIS A 479 -7.78 -21.21 -4.19
N ASP A 480 -7.37 -22.46 -4.35
CA ASP A 480 -8.23 -23.56 -4.78
C ASP A 480 -8.47 -24.58 -3.63
N LEU A 481 -7.92 -24.30 -2.44
CA LEU A 481 -8.10 -25.11 -1.23
C LEU A 481 -9.23 -24.57 -0.36
N THR A 482 -9.95 -25.46 0.30
CA THR A 482 -10.84 -25.09 1.41
C THR A 482 -10.02 -24.64 2.64
N TRP A 483 -10.64 -23.86 3.54
CA TRP A 483 -9.93 -23.34 4.72
C TRP A 483 -9.33 -24.43 5.61
N TYR A 484 -9.97 -25.60 5.71
CA TYR A 484 -9.47 -26.73 6.52
C TYR A 484 -8.35 -27.50 5.79
N GLN A 485 -8.38 -27.58 4.46
CA GLN A 485 -7.26 -28.13 3.66
C GLN A 485 -6.04 -27.22 3.72
N TYR A 486 -6.23 -25.90 3.60
CA TYR A 486 -5.16 -24.90 3.71
C TYR A 486 -4.40 -25.03 5.04
N HIS A 487 -5.11 -25.30 6.13
CA HIS A 487 -4.53 -25.54 7.45
C HIS A 487 -4.25 -27.02 7.78
N SER A 488 -4.42 -27.92 6.80
CA SER A 488 -4.23 -29.38 6.94
C SER A 488 -4.99 -30.01 8.12
N LEU A 489 -6.15 -29.45 8.49
CA LEU A 489 -6.96 -29.91 9.61
C LEU A 489 -7.61 -31.28 9.33
N ASP A 490 -7.88 -31.57 8.07
CA ASP A 490 -8.30 -32.89 7.58
C ASP A 490 -7.23 -33.95 7.81
N VAL A 491 -5.97 -33.65 7.48
CA VAL A 491 -4.82 -34.54 7.71
C VAL A 491 -4.55 -34.71 9.20
N ILE A 492 -4.53 -33.61 9.96
CA ILE A 492 -4.35 -33.65 11.42
C ILE A 492 -5.46 -34.48 12.07
N GLY A 493 -6.72 -34.27 11.67
CA GLY A 493 -7.86 -35.04 12.14
C GLY A 493 -7.72 -36.54 11.85
N PHE A 494 -7.30 -36.90 10.63
CA PHE A 494 -7.04 -38.29 10.24
C PHE A 494 -5.93 -38.94 11.09
N LEU A 495 -4.79 -38.25 11.26
CA LEU A 495 -3.67 -38.76 12.06
C LEU A 495 -4.05 -38.92 13.54
N LEU A 496 -4.81 -37.98 14.11
CA LEU A 496 -5.34 -38.08 15.47
C LEU A 496 -6.27 -39.28 15.62
N ALA A 497 -7.15 -39.54 14.64
CA ALA A 497 -8.03 -40.71 14.67
C ALA A 497 -7.24 -42.02 14.65
N VAL A 498 -6.15 -42.11 13.87
CA VAL A 498 -5.26 -43.28 13.85
C VAL A 498 -4.60 -43.49 15.22
N VAL A 499 -4.02 -42.43 15.81
CA VAL A 499 -3.37 -42.52 17.14
C VAL A 499 -4.36 -42.94 18.21
N LEU A 500 -5.54 -42.31 18.26
CA LEU A 500 -6.59 -42.64 19.23
C LEU A 500 -7.07 -44.08 19.07
N THR A 501 -7.18 -44.58 17.83
CA THR A 501 -7.55 -45.98 17.56
C THR A 501 -6.48 -46.94 18.07
N VAL A 502 -5.20 -46.69 17.81
CA VAL A 502 -4.09 -47.52 18.30
C VAL A 502 -4.04 -47.53 19.82
N VAL A 503 -4.15 -46.35 20.46
CA VAL A 503 -4.18 -46.22 21.93
C VAL A 503 -5.38 -46.97 22.51
N PHE A 504 -6.55 -46.86 21.89
CA PHE A 504 -7.74 -47.59 22.31
C PHE A 504 -7.57 -49.10 22.21
N ILE A 505 -7.02 -49.62 21.10
CA ILE A 505 -6.74 -51.05 20.90
C ILE A 505 -5.72 -51.53 21.94
N ALA A 506 -4.63 -50.79 22.15
CA ALA A 506 -3.62 -51.11 23.15
C ALA A 506 -4.22 -51.13 24.56
N PHE A 507 -5.00 -50.12 24.92
CA PHE A 507 -5.71 -50.05 26.20
C PHE A 507 -6.66 -51.23 26.38
N LYS A 508 -7.49 -51.56 25.38
CA LYS A 508 -8.40 -52.72 25.44
C LYS A 508 -7.63 -54.04 25.55
N SER A 509 -6.51 -54.16 24.85
CA SER A 509 -5.62 -55.33 24.93
C SER A 509 -4.99 -55.46 26.32
N CYS A 510 -4.51 -54.37 26.91
CA CYS A 510 -3.98 -54.34 28.28
C CYS A 510 -5.07 -54.65 29.32
N VAL A 511 -6.27 -54.09 29.20
CA VAL A 511 -7.41 -54.41 30.08
C VAL A 511 -7.82 -55.87 29.94
N PHE A 512 -7.82 -56.40 28.72
CA PHE A 512 -8.11 -57.81 28.46
C PHE A 512 -7.05 -58.72 29.09
N ALA A 513 -5.76 -58.43 28.88
CA ALA A 513 -4.64 -59.14 29.49
C ALA A 513 -4.71 -59.07 31.02
N TYR A 514 -4.96 -57.89 31.60
CA TYR A 514 -5.13 -57.71 33.04
C TYR A 514 -6.30 -58.52 33.59
N ARG A 515 -7.47 -58.50 32.93
CA ARG A 515 -8.62 -59.33 33.33
C ARG A 515 -8.32 -60.83 33.24
N LYS A 516 -7.51 -61.26 32.28
CA LYS A 516 -7.14 -62.67 32.11
C LYS A 516 -6.07 -63.12 33.11
N CYS A 517 -5.09 -62.27 33.43
CA CYS A 517 -3.99 -62.58 34.35
C CYS A 517 -4.33 -62.34 35.83
N PHE A 518 -5.20 -61.37 36.14
CA PHE A 518 -5.50 -60.93 37.51
C PHE A 518 -7.00 -60.89 37.85
N GLY A 519 -7.89 -61.21 36.90
CA GLY A 519 -9.32 -61.34 37.18
C GLY A 519 -9.61 -62.63 37.98
N LYS A 520 -10.08 -62.48 39.21
CA LYS A 520 -10.49 -63.61 40.08
C LYS A 520 -11.53 -64.48 39.36
N LYS A 521 -11.23 -65.78 39.16
CA LYS A 521 -12.24 -66.80 38.84
C LYS A 521 -13.25 -66.85 39.99
N GLY A 522 -14.46 -66.32 39.78
CA GLY A 522 -15.56 -66.46 40.72
C GLY A 522 -15.80 -67.93 41.03
N ARG A 523 -15.72 -68.30 42.32
CA ARG A 523 -16.00 -69.62 42.85
C ARG A 523 -17.42 -70.04 42.44
N ALA A 524 -17.57 -71.07 41.59
CA ALA A 524 -18.87 -71.64 41.26
C ALA A 524 -19.52 -72.17 42.55
N LYS A 525 -20.69 -71.63 42.94
CA LYS A 525 -21.51 -72.19 44.03
C LYS A 525 -22.02 -73.56 43.58
N LYS A 526 -21.58 -74.63 44.24
CA LYS A 526 -22.23 -75.96 44.16
C LYS A 526 -23.66 -75.83 44.69
N ALA A 527 -24.64 -76.15 43.85
CA ALA A 527 -26.03 -76.30 44.28
C ALA A 527 -26.16 -77.54 45.18
N HIS A 528 -26.60 -77.35 46.43
CA HIS A 528 -26.96 -78.45 47.31
C HIS A 528 -28.39 -78.90 46.96
N LYS A 529 -28.53 -80.16 46.54
CA LYS A 529 -29.83 -80.81 46.32
C LYS A 529 -30.61 -80.87 47.63
N SER A 530 -31.86 -80.42 47.61
CA SER A 530 -32.88 -80.76 48.60
C SER A 530 -33.28 -82.24 48.40
N LYS A 531 -33.26 -83.03 49.48
CA LYS A 531 -33.91 -84.34 49.55
C LYS A 531 -35.21 -84.16 50.33
N ALA A 532 -36.32 -84.58 49.72
CA ALA A 532 -37.58 -84.82 50.39
C ALA A 532 -37.55 -86.20 51.06
N HIS A 533 -37.97 -86.26 52.33
CA HIS A 533 -39.01 -87.17 52.82
C HIS A 533 -39.57 -86.60 54.12
#